data_AF-A0A1G5BGM1-F1
#
_entry.id   AF-A0A1G5BGM1-F1
#
_cell.length_a   1.000
_cell.length_b   1.000
_cell.length_c   1.000
_cell.angle_alpha   90.00
_cell.angle_beta   90.00
_cell.angle_gamma   90.00
#
_symmetry.space_group_name_H-M   'P 1'
#
loop_
_entity.id
_entity.type
_entity.pdbx_description
1 polymer ?
#
loop_
_entity_poly.entity_id
_entity_poly.type
_entity_poly.pdbx_seq_one_letter_code
_entity_poly.pdbx_strand_id
1 'polypeptide(L)' 'MESIRNNALTFIGNFAMAYFIFGEGRIGKPLIFAFWMFILMMGIDWYKRRGSHTLN' A
#
# COMPACT_ATOMS: atom_id res chain seq x y z
N MET A 1 3.39 11.79 -13.33
CA MET A 1 4.56 10.89 -13.19
C MET A 1 5.03 10.74 -11.73
N GLU A 2 4.99 11.78 -10.90
CA GLU A 2 5.39 11.67 -9.47
C GLU A 2 4.52 10.71 -8.65
N SER A 3 3.21 10.68 -8.89
CA SER A 3 2.28 9.83 -8.12
C SER A 3 2.56 8.33 -8.30
N ILE A 4 2.96 7.90 -9.51
CA ILE A 4 3.33 6.51 -9.80
C ILE A 4 4.64 6.14 -9.09
N ARG A 5 5.63 7.05 -9.11
CA ARG A 5 6.92 6.86 -8.43
C ARG A 5 6.76 6.74 -6.91
N ASN A 6 5.94 7.61 -6.31
CA ASN A 6 5.67 7.54 -4.86
C ASN A 6 4.93 6.26 -4.46
N ASN A 7 3.96 5.81 -5.25
CA ASN A 7 3.27 4.55 -5.00
C ASN A 7 4.23 3.35 -5.12
N ALA A 8 5.11 3.34 -6.12
CA ALA A 8 6.10 2.28 -6.30
C ALA A 8 7.08 2.21 -5.11
N LEU A 9 7.59 3.35 -4.63
CA LEU A 9 8.46 3.40 -3.46
C LEU A 9 7.76 2.94 -2.19
N THR A 10 6.49 3.33 -2.00
CA THR A 10 5.66 2.90 -0.86
C THR A 10 5.42 1.39 -0.89
N PHE A 11 5.22 0.82 -2.09
CA PHE A 11 5.05 -0.62 -2.27
C PHE A 11 6.33 -1.38 -1.91
N ILE A 12 7.49 -0.93 -2.42
CA ILE A 12 8.79 -1.55 -2.12
C ILE A 12 9.10 -1.48 -0.61
N GLY A 13 8.83 -0.34 0.04
CA GLY A 13 9.03 -0.19 1.48
C GLY A 13 8.17 -1.13 2.31
N ASN A 14 6.87 -1.23 1.99
CA ASN A 14 5.96 -2.17 2.65
C ASN A 14 6.37 -3.63 2.43
N PHE A 15 6.82 -3.97 1.23
CA PHE A 15 7.26 -5.32 0.90
C PHE A 15 8.54 -5.71 1.66
N ALA A 16 9.54 -4.83 1.70
CA ALA A 16 10.77 -5.07 2.46
C ALA A 16 10.47 -5.23 3.95
N MET A 17 9.64 -4.35 4.52
CA MET A 17 9.25 -4.43 5.93
C MET A 17 8.47 -5.72 6.24
N ALA A 18 7.53 -6.10 5.37
CA ALA A 18 6.80 -7.35 5.51
C ALA A 18 7.72 -8.58 5.40
N TYR A 19 8.73 -8.54 4.53
CA TYR A 19 9.72 -9.62 4.41
C TYR A 19 10.48 -9.84 5.72
N PHE A 20 10.87 -8.76 6.40
CA PHE A 20 11.50 -8.84 7.72
C PHE A 20 10.54 -9.30 8.82
N ILE A 21 9.29 -8.83 8.82
CA ILE A 21 8.28 -9.21 9.82
C ILE A 21 7.93 -10.69 9.74
N PHE A 22 7.72 -11.21 8.53
CA PHE A 22 7.33 -12.61 8.36
C PHE A 22 8.51 -13.55 8.53
N GLY A 23 9.77 -13.12 8.35
CA GLY A 23 10.97 -13.86 8.72
C GLY A 23 11.12 -15.26 8.11
N GLU A 24 10.24 -15.64 7.18
CA GLU A 24 10.01 -17.03 6.79
C GLU A 24 10.85 -17.47 5.57
N GLY A 25 11.68 -16.58 5.02
CA GLY A 25 12.44 -16.84 3.79
C GLY A 25 11.58 -17.08 2.54
N ARG A 26 10.24 -16.99 2.66
CA ARG A 26 9.28 -17.17 1.57
C ARG A 26 8.62 -15.84 1.21
N ILE A 27 8.60 -15.56 -0.08
CA ILE A 27 8.16 -14.29 -0.66
C ILE A 27 6.62 -14.13 -0.65
N GLY A 28 5.87 -15.24 -0.53
CA GLY A 28 4.41 -15.24 -0.70
C GLY A 28 3.64 -14.44 0.35
N LYS A 29 3.93 -14.62 1.64
CA LYS A 29 3.25 -13.89 2.73
C LYS A 29 3.56 -12.38 2.72
N PRO A 30 4.83 -11.95 2.56
CA PRO A 30 5.15 -10.54 2.38
C PRO A 30 4.45 -9.89 1.18
N LEU A 31 4.34 -10.62 0.06
CA LEU A 31 3.68 -10.12 -1.14
C LEU A 31 2.18 -9.92 -0.93
N ILE A 32 1.50 -10.91 -0.33
CA ILE A 32 0.07 -10.82 0.01
C ILE A 32 -0.15 -9.66 0.98
N PHE A 33 0.66 -9.52 2.02
CA PHE A 33 0.54 -8.43 2.98
C PHE A 33 0.72 -7.06 2.32
N ALA A 34 1.77 -6.87 1.50
CA ALA A 34 2.01 -5.62 0.79
C ALA A 34 0.86 -5.29 -0.19
N PHE A 35 0.29 -6.31 -0.85
CA PHE A 35 -0.87 -6.15 -1.73
C PHE A 35 -2.13 -5.72 -0.96
N TRP A 36 -2.43 -6.35 0.18
CA TRP A 36 -3.55 -5.94 1.05
C TRP A 36 -3.38 -4.52 1.58
N MET A 37 -2.17 -4.15 2.01
CA MET A 37 -1.84 -2.78 2.44
C MET A 37 -2.05 -1.76 1.33
N PHE A 38 -1.65 -2.11 0.10
CA PHE A 38 -1.85 -1.25 -1.07
C PHE A 38 -3.34 -1.01 -1.37
N ILE A 39 -4.16 -2.06 -1.35
CA ILE A 39 -5.63 -1.95 -1.53
C ILE A 39 -6.25 -1.08 -0.42
N LEU A 40 -5.83 -1.26 0.83
CA LEU A 40 -6.33 -0.45 1.95
C LEU A 40 -5.99 1.02 1.79
N MET A 41 -4.74 1.35 1.45
CA MET A 41 -4.34 2.73 1.16
C MET A 41 -5.17 3.32 0.03
N MET A 42 -5.39 2.58 -1.06
CA MET A 42 -6.21 3.02 -2.19
C MET A 42 -7.68 3.26 -1.78
N GLY A 43 -8.24 2.38 -0.95
CA GLY A 43 -9.60 2.50 -0.43
C GLY A 43 -9.78 3.72 0.48
N ILE A 44 -8.81 3.98 1.35
CA ILE A 44 -8.78 5.18 2.21
C ILE A 44 -8.68 6.44 1.34
N ASP A 45 -7.78 6.45 0.36
CA ASP A 45 -7.57 7.59 -0.53
C ASP A 45 -8.81 7.89 -1.38
N TRP A 46 -9.50 6.85 -1.85
CA TRP A 46 -10.76 6.95 -2.57
C TRP A 46 -11.91 7.44 -1.68
N TYR A 47 -12.04 6.91 -0.46
CA TYR A 47 -13.03 7.37 0.52
C TYR A 47 -12.82 8.85 0.85
N LYS A 48 -11.56 9.25 1.08
CA LYS A 48 -11.19 10.63 1.40
C LYS A 48 -11.50 11.60 0.25
N ARG A 49 -11.28 11.19 -1.01
CA ARG A 49 -11.67 11.99 -2.20
C ARG A 49 -13.18 12.15 -2.35
N ARG A 50 -13.98 11.14 -2.00
CA ARG A 50 -15.46 11.27 -1.99
C ARG A 50 -15.95 12.19 -0.86
N GLY A 51 -15.39 12.04 0.34
CA GLY A 51 -15.75 12.88 1.49
C GLY A 51 -15.45 14.36 1.27
N SER A 52 -14.39 14.69 0.51
CA SER A 52 -14.07 16.09 0.21
C SER A 52 -14.99 16.72 -0.85
N HIS A 53 -15.75 15.94 -1.62
CA HIS A 53 -16.75 16.46 -2.57
C HIS A 53 -18.12 16.73 -1.92
N THR A 54 -18.32 16.33 -0.66
CA THR A 54 -19.59 16.53 0.06
C THR A 54 -19.55 17.69 1.06
N LEU A 55 -18.41 18.36 1.21
CA LEU A 55 -18.18 19.46 2.16
C LEU A 55 -17.91 20.82 1.50
N ASN A 56 -18.26 20.98 0.21
CA ASN A 56 -18.35 22.28 -0.45
C ASN A 56 -19.81 22.59 -0.80
#